data_AF-A0AAU7UEP5-F1
#
_entry.id   AF-A0AAU7UEP5-F1
#
_cell.length_a   1.000
_cell.length_b   1.000
_cell.length_c   1.000
_cell.angle_alpha   90.00
_cell.angle_beta   90.00
_cell.angle_gamma   90.00
#
_symmetry.space_group_name_H-M   'P 1'
#
loop_
_entity.id
_entity.type
_entity.pdbx_description
1 polymer ?
#
loop_
_entity_poly.entity_id
_entity_poly.type
_entity_poly.pdbx_seq_one_letter_code
_entity_poly.pdbx_strand_id
1 'polypeptide(L)' 'MSQKPVVSPSAHPLSQGRVYVLRVWHEPGDLPSSLTWRASLRENTLDNRRYFASIDDCIDHLYSEFIRP' A
#
# COMPACT_ATOMS: atom_id res chain seq x y z
N MET A 1 5.80 46.60 0.86
CA MET A 1 4.95 45.69 0.06
C MET A 1 5.74 44.41 -0.19
N SER A 2 5.70 43.43 0.72
CA SER A 2 6.41 42.15 0.56
C SER A 2 5.46 41.11 -0.03
N GLN A 3 5.64 40.75 -1.29
CA GLN A 3 4.97 39.59 -1.89
C GLN A 3 5.55 38.31 -1.27
N LYS A 4 4.71 37.56 -0.56
CA LYS A 4 5.03 36.18 -0.15
C LYS A 4 4.98 35.29 -1.39
N PRO A 5 5.89 34.31 -1.55
CA PRO A 5 5.85 33.43 -2.70
C PRO A 5 4.57 32.60 -2.63
N VAL A 6 3.74 32.69 -3.67
CA VAL A 6 2.63 31.76 -3.89
C VAL A 6 3.27 30.42 -4.23
N VAL A 7 3.38 29.56 -3.22
CA VAL A 7 3.65 28.14 -3.43
C VAL A 7 2.45 27.62 -4.21
N SER A 8 2.63 27.43 -5.51
CA SER A 8 1.66 26.74 -6.35
C SER A 8 1.36 25.40 -5.69
N PRO A 9 0.09 25.03 -5.44
CA PRO A 9 -0.22 23.69 -4.99
C PRO A 9 0.31 22.77 -6.10
N SER A 10 1.36 22.01 -5.79
CA SER A 10 1.87 20.97 -6.66
C SER A 10 0.67 20.10 -7.00
N ALA A 11 0.16 20.24 -8.22
CA ALA A 11 -0.77 19.30 -8.81
C ALA A 11 0.04 18.03 -8.99
N HIS A 12 0.22 17.28 -7.91
CA HIS A 12 0.63 15.90 -7.99
C HIS A 12 -0.37 15.28 -8.96
N PRO A 13 0.07 14.78 -10.13
CA PRO A 13 -0.84 14.08 -11.00
C PRO A 13 -1.47 13.01 -10.12
N LEU A 14 -2.80 12.97 -10.09
CA LEU A 14 -3.55 11.91 -9.43
C LEU A 14 -2.91 10.61 -9.92
N SER A 15 -2.08 10.00 -9.08
CA SER A 15 -1.31 8.82 -9.47
C SER A 15 -2.27 7.65 -9.46
N GLN A 16 -3.15 7.64 -10.45
CA GLN A 16 -4.08 6.57 -10.73
C GLN A 16 -3.22 5.33 -10.99
N GLY A 17 -3.31 4.35 -10.09
CA GLY A 17 -2.71 3.02 -10.27
C GLY A 17 -1.35 2.78 -9.61
N ARG A 18 -0.80 3.68 -8.78
CA ARG A 18 0.41 3.32 -8.02
C ARG A 18 0.05 2.58 -6.74
N VAL A 19 0.64 1.41 -6.57
CA VAL A 19 0.46 0.58 -5.38
C VAL A 19 1.80 0.37 -4.70
N TYR A 20 1.80 0.50 -3.37
CA TYR A 20 3.00 0.36 -2.56
C TYR A 20 2.83 -0.79 -1.58
N VAL A 21 3.63 -1.84 -1.73
CA VAL A 21 3.81 -2.85 -0.68
C VAL A 21 4.68 -2.22 0.41
N LEU A 22 4.09 -1.93 1.56
CA LEU A 22 4.76 -1.17 2.63
C LEU A 22 5.65 -2.03 3.52
N ARG A 23 5.21 -3.27 3.78
CA ARG A 23 5.90 -4.18 4.69
C ARG A 23 5.47 -5.61 4.42
N VAL A 24 6.43 -6.52 4.47
CA VAL A 24 6.24 -7.97 4.56
C VAL A 24 6.97 -8.43 5.81
N TRP A 25 6.32 -9.23 6.65
CA TRP A 25 6.91 -9.70 7.91
C TRP A 25 6.36 -11.06 8.30
N HIS A 26 7.05 -11.71 9.23
CA HIS A 26 6.66 -12.97 9.83
C HIS A 26 6.19 -12.71 11.25
N GLU A 27 5.07 -13.28 11.67
CA GLU A 27 4.61 -13.26 13.06
C GLU A 27 4.29 -14.67 13.54
N PRO A 28 4.36 -14.93 14.86
CA PRO A 28 3.90 -16.20 15.42
C PRO A 28 2.44 -16.44 15.04
N GLY A 29 2.16 -17.61 14.48
CA GLY A 29 0.79 -18.03 14.17
C GLY A 29 0.07 -18.62 15.38
N ASP A 30 -1.17 -19.05 15.17
CA ASP A 30 -2.03 -19.58 16.23
C ASP A 30 -1.53 -20.92 16.82
N LEU A 31 -0.69 -21.64 16.07
CA LEU A 31 -0.04 -22.86 16.53
C LEU A 31 1.39 -22.55 17.03
N PRO A 32 1.86 -23.24 18.08
CA PRO A 32 3.13 -22.95 18.77
C PRO A 32 4.39 -23.12 17.89
N SER A 33 4.25 -23.72 16.71
CA SER A 33 5.31 -23.89 15.71
C SER A 33 4.97 -23.26 14.35
N SER A 34 3.82 -22.60 14.24
CA SER A 34 3.44 -21.90 13.02
C SER A 34 4.02 -20.50 13.00
N LEU A 35 4.58 -20.13 11.87
CA LEU A 35 4.88 -18.74 11.56
C LEU A 35 4.01 -18.35 10.38
N THR A 36 3.42 -17.16 10.46
CA THR A 36 2.49 -16.65 9.46
C THR A 36 3.10 -15.43 8.80
N TRP A 37 3.16 -15.46 7.48
CA TRP A 37 3.57 -14.31 6.70
C TRP A 37 2.43 -13.31 6.57
N ARG A 38 2.73 -12.04 6.84
CA ARG A 38 1.81 -10.93 6.69
C ARG A 38 2.35 -9.92 5.72
N ALA A 39 1.44 -9.21 5.09
CA ALA A 39 1.78 -8.09 4.23
C ALA A 39 0.89 -6.90 4.53
N SER A 40 1.37 -5.72 4.15
CA SER A 40 0.53 -4.52 4.12
C SER A 40 0.81 -3.69 2.89
N LEU A 41 -0.24 -3.07 2.40
CA LEU A 41 -0.31 -2.34 1.15
C LEU A 41 -0.84 -0.94 1.41
N ARG A 42 -0.48 0.00 0.54
CA ARG A 42 -1.23 1.25 0.38
C ARG A 42 -1.45 1.51 -1.10
N GLU A 43 -2.70 1.76 -1.45
CA GLU A 43 -3.07 2.18 -2.79
C GLU A 43 -2.88 3.70 -2.85
N ASN A 44 -2.13 4.22 -3.82
CA ASN A 44 -1.79 5.64 -3.86
C ASN A 44 -1.07 6.15 -2.57
N THR A 45 -0.81 7.46 -2.47
CA THR A 45 -0.13 8.06 -1.31
C THR A 45 -1.09 8.46 -0.19
N LEU A 46 -2.37 8.67 -0.52
CA LEU A 46 -3.39 9.21 0.37
C LEU A 46 -4.37 8.15 0.90
N ASP A 47 -4.36 6.94 0.36
CA ASP A 47 -5.30 5.91 0.81
C ASP A 47 -4.86 5.26 2.13
N ASN A 48 -5.80 4.52 2.71
CA ASN A 48 -5.59 3.76 3.91
C ASN A 48 -4.67 2.55 3.67
N ARG A 49 -3.93 2.21 4.73
CA ARG A 49 -3.10 1.00 4.75
C ARG A 49 -3.99 -0.22 4.89
N ARG A 50 -3.92 -1.14 3.93
CA ARG A 50 -4.57 -2.45 3.98
C ARG A 50 -3.60 -3.48 4.54
N TYR A 51 -4.10 -4.39 5.37
CA TYR A 51 -3.33 -5.48 5.97
C TYR A 51 -3.84 -6.80 5.43
N PHE A 52 -2.92 -7.72 5.16
CA PHE A 52 -3.20 -9.04 4.62
C PHE A 52 -2.69 -10.12 5.57
N ALA A 53 -3.53 -11.13 5.77
CA ALA A 53 -3.29 -12.27 6.63
C ALA A 53 -2.33 -13.29 6.01
N SER A 54 -2.21 -13.30 4.68
CA SER A 54 -1.24 -14.06 3.92
C SER A 54 -0.53 -13.15 2.90
N ILE A 55 0.66 -13.55 2.46
CA ILE A 55 1.29 -12.95 1.27
C ILE A 55 0.49 -13.31 0.02
N ASP A 56 -0.05 -14.53 -0.07
CA ASP A 56 -0.82 -14.97 -1.23
C ASP A 56 -2.07 -14.10 -1.43
N ASP A 57 -2.81 -13.79 -0.36
CA ASP A 57 -3.97 -12.87 -0.44
C ASP A 57 -3.58 -11.47 -0.92
N CYS A 58 -2.39 -10.99 -0.52
CA CYS A 58 -1.86 -9.70 -0.96
C CYS A 58 -1.52 -9.72 -2.45
N ILE A 59 -0.94 -10.82 -2.92
CA ILE A 59 -0.60 -11.04 -4.32
C ILE A 59 -1.88 -11.13 -5.16
N ASP A 60 -2.87 -11.94 -4.74
CA ASP A 60 -4.13 -12.07 -5.45
C ASP A 60 -4.85 -10.73 -5.59
N HIS A 61 -4.86 -9.91 -4.53
CA HIS A 61 -5.40 -8.53 -4.59
C HIS A 61 -4.66 -7.65 -5.61
N LEU A 62 -3.33 -7.75 -5.66
CA LEU A 62 -2.54 -6.99 -6.63
C LEU A 62 -2.88 -7.39 -8.08
N TYR A 63 -3.02 -8.69 -8.34
CA TYR A 63 -3.36 -9.19 -9.67
C TYR A 63 -4.82 -8.89 -10.05
N SER A 64 -5.77 -8.94 -9.09
CA SER A 64 -7.17 -8.70 -9.38
C SER A 64 -7.48 -7.24 -9.72
N GLU A 65 -6.89 -6.31 -8.98
CA GLU A 65 -7.22 -4.88 -9.06
C GLU A 65 -6.36 -4.11 -10.07
N PHE A 66 -5.10 -4.53 -10.30
CA PHE A 66 -4.13 -3.71 -11.05
C PHE A 66 -3.61 -4.36 -12.33
N ILE A 67 -3.96 -5.61 -12.62
CA ILE A 67 -3.51 -6.34 -13.82
C ILE A 67 -4.65 -6.60 -14.83
N ARG A 68 -5.88 -6.13 -14.55
CA ARG A 68 -6.96 -6.17 -15.57
C ARG A 68 -6.69 -5.14 -16.68
N PRO A 69 -6.81 -5.54 -17.97
CA PRO A 69 -6.57 -4.68 -19.12
C PRO A 69 -7.64 -3.61 -19.33
#